data_AF-A0A522YFZ4-F1
#
_entry.id   AF-A0A522YFZ4-F1
#
_cell.length_a   1.000
_cell.length_b   1.000
_cell.length_c   1.000
_cell.angle_alpha   90.00
_cell.angle_beta   90.00
_cell.angle_gamma   90.00
#
_symmetry.space_group_name_H-M   'P 1'
#
loop_
_entity.id
_entity.type
_entity.pdbx_description
1 polymer ?
#
loop_
_entity_poly.entity_id
_entity_poly.type
_entity_poly.pdbx_seq_one_letter_code
_entity_poly.pdbx_strand_id
1 'polypeptide(L)'
;MKGAIRPTRQGLWAAALALLTFLSALASGNNLLYLLWGALAGAFAVSWAALRLGARGLAARAAFPEALRQGARFSLAVRATGRASAEHGLRAAFGPDAAPFTAPARGGEAEARLDLELPWRGENALTGLRVETAHPFGLLVWSAPLAAQALALPNGTRGLSWEDVESACEASGTERPRRGAGDELYGLRPYAEGDEARLMNWKATLRTGRPLVNEFAEPAGAKVTVRVAEAVGERAERQAAAAAAALERCAGRGVQFRLAAPGTETPYGSGRGHLLLCLEALARLGDGAAPRPAPAPPGRSEDLPADHPALPALHAFGDALLIVGMLLVDEFEPALVAAAGGAWGLGRWMERGRTPRLPTALLNAASVAVLAFVLLADRRLSGLTLANTHLILYMLVNRTLSALGPGDRRQAFGIQFLAGFLISGQTISPWYFPFFLAFAGYAAAWAAVALRPGAAGGGAGETA
;
A
#
# COMPACT_ATOMS: atom_id res chain seq x y z
N MET A 1 -15.27 -12.76 10.85
CA MET A 1 -15.40 -12.44 9.40
C MET A 1 -15.29 -13.73 8.58
N LYS A 2 -15.92 -13.85 7.40
CA LYS A 2 -15.68 -14.99 6.48
C LYS A 2 -14.46 -14.68 5.63
N GLY A 3 -13.39 -15.46 5.77
CA GLY A 3 -12.16 -15.31 5.00
C GLY A 3 -11.74 -16.61 4.33
N ALA A 4 -10.89 -16.51 3.31
CA ALA A 4 -10.34 -17.63 2.57
C ALA A 4 -8.86 -17.81 2.90
N ILE A 5 -8.39 -19.06 2.91
CA ILE A 5 -6.97 -19.40 3.06
C ILE A 5 -6.43 -19.75 1.67
N ARG A 6 -5.30 -19.16 1.29
CA ARG A 6 -4.63 -19.41 0.01
C ARG A 6 -3.12 -19.59 0.23
N PRO A 7 -2.43 -20.39 -0.60
CA PRO A 7 -0.97 -20.45 -0.54
C PRO A 7 -0.35 -19.13 -1.01
N THR A 8 0.70 -18.68 -0.33
CA THR A 8 1.51 -17.55 -0.81
C THR A 8 2.47 -18.03 -1.91
N ARG A 9 3.12 -17.09 -2.61
CA ARG A 9 4.18 -17.44 -3.57
C ARG A 9 5.32 -18.24 -2.92
N GLN A 10 5.68 -17.89 -1.68
CA GLN A 10 6.67 -18.63 -0.89
C GLN A 10 6.14 -20.00 -0.48
N GLY A 11 4.86 -20.09 -0.10
CA GLY A 11 4.18 -21.35 0.17
C GLY A 11 4.18 -22.30 -1.02
N LEU A 12 4.00 -21.80 -2.25
CA LEU A 12 4.09 -22.63 -3.46
C LEU A 12 5.50 -23.20 -3.64
N TRP A 13 6.55 -22.39 -3.46
CA TRP A 13 7.93 -22.88 -3.53
C TRP A 13 8.25 -23.87 -2.42
N ALA A 14 7.80 -23.62 -1.19
CA ALA A 14 7.96 -24.54 -0.08
C ALA A 14 7.20 -25.86 -0.30
N ALA A 15 6.03 -25.82 -0.93
CA ALA A 15 5.26 -27.01 -1.30
C ALA A 15 5.97 -27.81 -2.40
N ALA A 16 6.53 -27.14 -3.41
CA ALA A 16 7.35 -27.77 -4.43
C ALA A 16 8.60 -28.41 -3.83
N LEU A 17 9.29 -27.70 -2.93
CA LEU A 17 10.44 -28.25 -2.19
C LEU A 17 10.04 -29.46 -1.37
N ALA A 18 8.94 -29.39 -0.60
CA ALA A 18 8.45 -30.52 0.16
C ALA A 18 8.15 -31.72 -0.74
N LEU A 19 7.52 -31.51 -1.89
CA LEU A 19 7.25 -32.58 -2.85
C LEU A 19 8.55 -33.20 -3.38
N LEU A 20 9.53 -32.39 -3.77
CA LEU A 20 10.83 -32.87 -4.25
C LEU A 20 11.57 -33.65 -3.16
N THR A 21 11.65 -33.11 -1.94
CA THR A 21 12.27 -33.78 -0.79
C THR A 21 11.61 -35.12 -0.51
N PHE A 22 10.28 -35.21 -0.60
CA PHE A 22 9.54 -36.45 -0.42
C PHE A 22 9.87 -37.50 -1.48
N LEU A 23 9.86 -37.11 -2.76
CA LEU A 23 10.22 -38.01 -3.86
C LEU A 23 11.67 -38.50 -3.74
N SER A 24 12.59 -37.62 -3.36
CA SER A 24 13.98 -37.99 -3.11
C SER A 24 14.13 -38.91 -1.89
N ALA A 25 13.35 -38.71 -0.83
CA ALA A 25 13.33 -39.60 0.33
C ALA A 25 12.87 -41.01 -0.06
N LEU A 26 11.81 -41.12 -0.89
CA LEU A 26 11.32 -42.39 -1.41
C LEU A 26 12.35 -43.10 -2.30
N ALA A 27 13.02 -42.36 -3.17
CA ALA A 27 13.98 -42.92 -4.11
C ALA A 27 15.30 -43.34 -3.44
N SER A 28 15.78 -42.57 -2.46
CA SER A 28 17.08 -42.82 -1.80
C SER A 28 16.98 -43.67 -0.53
N GLY A 29 15.80 -43.76 0.08
CA GLY A 29 15.64 -44.37 1.40
C GLY A 29 16.27 -43.56 2.55
N ASN A 30 16.65 -42.30 2.31
CA ASN A 30 17.35 -41.48 3.29
C ASN A 30 16.40 -40.93 4.39
N ASN A 31 16.59 -41.39 5.62
CA ASN A 31 15.81 -40.97 6.80
C ASN A 31 15.87 -39.46 7.06
N LEU A 32 16.97 -38.78 6.73
CA LEU A 32 17.09 -37.33 6.91
C LEU A 32 16.14 -36.57 6.00
N LEU A 33 15.91 -37.06 4.77
CA LEU A 33 14.96 -36.44 3.84
C LEU A 33 13.52 -36.62 4.31
N TYR A 34 13.18 -37.76 4.93
CA TYR A 34 11.88 -37.94 5.57
C TYR A 34 11.66 -36.96 6.73
N LEU A 35 12.68 -36.73 7.57
CA LEU A 35 12.62 -35.74 8.65
C LEU A 35 12.43 -34.32 8.11
N LEU A 36 13.18 -33.95 7.07
CA LEU A 36 13.06 -32.63 6.43
C LEU A 36 11.65 -32.44 5.83
N TRP A 37 11.14 -33.44 5.12
CA TRP A 37 9.79 -33.43 4.59
C TRP A 37 8.75 -33.29 5.71
N GLY A 38 8.89 -34.06 6.79
CA GLY A 38 8.00 -34.01 7.95
C GLY A 38 7.99 -32.63 8.61
N ALA A 39 9.15 -31.97 8.71
CA ALA A 39 9.24 -30.60 9.23
C ALA A 39 8.53 -29.58 8.32
N LEU A 40 8.71 -29.68 7.00
CA LEU A 40 8.02 -28.80 6.03
C LEU A 40 6.50 -29.02 6.07
N ALA A 41 6.05 -30.28 6.02
CA ALA A 41 4.63 -30.63 6.13
C ALA A 41 4.03 -30.17 7.47
N GLY A 42 4.78 -30.32 8.57
CA GLY A 42 4.42 -29.80 9.89
C GLY A 42 4.26 -28.28 9.88
N ALA A 43 5.15 -27.53 9.24
CA ALA A 43 5.05 -26.08 9.11
C ALA A 43 3.77 -25.64 8.35
N PHE A 44 3.36 -26.38 7.31
CA PHE A 44 2.08 -26.17 6.64
C PHE A 44 0.89 -26.45 7.55
N ALA A 45 0.91 -27.57 8.28
CA ALA A 45 -0.15 -27.94 9.20
C ALA A 45 -0.32 -26.92 10.33
N VAL A 46 0.79 -26.48 10.93
CA VAL A 46 0.81 -25.43 11.97
C VAL A 46 0.31 -24.10 11.40
N SER A 47 0.75 -23.70 10.21
CA SER A 47 0.26 -22.46 9.55
C SER A 47 -1.25 -22.52 9.33
N TRP A 48 -1.76 -23.64 8.80
CA TRP A 48 -3.19 -23.80 8.55
C TRP A 48 -4.01 -23.75 9.84
N ALA A 49 -3.56 -24.45 10.88
CA ALA A 49 -4.22 -24.46 12.19
C ALA A 49 -4.20 -23.07 12.85
N ALA A 50 -3.05 -22.40 12.86
CA ALA A 50 -2.88 -21.05 13.41
C ALA A 50 -3.80 -20.05 12.71
N LEU A 51 -3.87 -20.07 11.37
CA LEU A 51 -4.75 -19.20 10.60
C LEU A 51 -6.23 -19.48 10.88
N ARG A 52 -6.64 -20.75 10.97
CA ARG A 52 -8.03 -21.12 11.28
C ARG A 52 -8.44 -20.72 12.69
N LEU A 53 -7.56 -20.88 13.67
CA LEU A 53 -7.82 -20.52 15.06
C LEU A 53 -7.80 -19.00 15.25
N GLY A 54 -6.81 -18.30 14.65
CA GLY A 54 -6.69 -16.84 14.73
C GLY A 54 -7.82 -16.09 14.02
N ALA A 55 -8.40 -16.66 12.96
CA ALA A 55 -9.55 -16.07 12.27
C ALA A 55 -10.87 -16.19 13.07
N ARG A 56 -10.96 -17.07 14.07
CA ARG A 56 -12.18 -17.25 14.87
C ARG A 56 -12.38 -16.06 15.80
N GLY A 57 -13.56 -15.46 15.74
CA GLY A 57 -13.91 -14.30 16.57
C GLY A 57 -13.24 -12.98 16.13
N LEU A 58 -12.53 -12.97 14.99
CA LEU A 58 -11.99 -11.73 14.44
C LEU A 58 -13.13 -10.89 13.84
N ALA A 59 -13.25 -9.66 14.34
CA ALA A 59 -14.07 -8.61 13.77
C ALA A 59 -13.18 -7.41 13.46
N ALA A 60 -13.36 -6.81 12.29
CA ALA A 60 -12.66 -5.60 11.90
C ALA A 60 -13.66 -4.58 11.37
N ARG A 61 -13.38 -3.31 11.61
CA ARG A 61 -14.17 -2.16 11.14
C ARG A 61 -13.26 -1.06 10.62
N ALA A 62 -13.69 -0.42 9.54
CA ALA A 62 -13.07 0.80 9.05
C ALA A 62 -13.62 1.99 9.84
N ALA A 63 -12.73 2.87 10.32
CA ALA A 63 -13.07 4.11 11.01
C ALA A 63 -12.55 5.27 10.17
N PHE A 64 -13.48 6.06 9.64
CA PHE A 64 -13.19 7.22 8.80
C PHE A 64 -13.11 8.50 9.64
N PRO A 65 -12.27 9.48 9.26
CA PRO A 65 -12.38 10.85 9.75
C PRO A 65 -13.76 11.46 9.47
N GLU A 66 -14.17 12.44 10.29
CA GLU A 66 -15.51 13.07 10.21
C GLU A 66 -15.80 13.75 8.87
N ALA A 67 -14.80 14.35 8.24
CA ALA A 67 -14.96 15.04 6.96
C ALA A 67 -13.83 14.66 6.01
N LEU A 68 -14.19 14.04 4.90
CA LEU A 68 -13.27 13.68 3.82
C LEU A 68 -13.55 14.56 2.62
N ARG A 69 -12.50 14.98 1.92
CA ARG A 69 -12.62 15.78 0.70
C ARG A 69 -12.11 15.01 -0.49
N GLN A 70 -12.73 15.23 -1.64
CA GLN A 70 -12.27 14.67 -2.90
C GLN A 70 -10.80 15.05 -3.18
N GLY A 71 -9.98 14.05 -3.45
CA GLY A 71 -8.55 14.20 -3.74
C GLY A 71 -7.68 14.56 -2.53
N ALA A 72 -8.23 14.61 -1.32
CA ALA A 72 -7.44 14.81 -0.11
C ALA A 72 -6.91 13.47 0.42
N ARG A 73 -5.63 13.45 0.81
CA ARG A 73 -5.05 12.31 1.51
C ARG A 73 -5.55 12.27 2.94
N PHE A 74 -5.93 11.09 3.41
CA PHE A 74 -6.38 10.87 4.79
C PHE A 74 -5.86 9.53 5.30
N SER A 75 -5.72 9.41 6.63
CA SER A 75 -5.32 8.16 7.26
C SER A 75 -6.57 7.40 7.69
N LEU A 76 -6.84 6.28 7.03
CA LEU A 76 -7.91 5.33 7.37
C LEU A 76 -7.46 4.47 8.55
N ALA A 77 -8.16 4.56 9.68
CA ALA A 77 -7.96 3.65 10.80
C ALA A 77 -8.79 2.38 10.59
N VAL A 78 -8.14 1.23 10.51
CA VAL A 78 -8.81 -0.08 10.55
C VAL A 78 -8.64 -0.62 11.95
N ARG A 79 -9.75 -0.83 12.67
CA ARG A 79 -9.74 -1.36 14.03
C ARG A 79 -10.17 -2.81 14.02
N ALA A 80 -9.39 -3.66 14.67
CA ALA A 80 -9.67 -5.09 14.79
C ALA A 80 -9.81 -5.49 16.27
N THR A 81 -10.84 -6.29 16.54
CA THR A 81 -11.11 -6.90 17.84
C THR A 81 -11.07 -8.42 17.71
N GLY A 82 -10.48 -9.07 18.72
CA GLY A 82 -10.34 -10.52 18.79
C GLY A 82 -9.08 -10.95 19.53
N ARG A 83 -9.08 -12.18 20.07
CA ARG A 83 -7.96 -12.75 20.83
C ARG A 83 -6.63 -12.83 20.06
N ALA A 84 -6.68 -12.70 18.73
CA ALA A 84 -5.53 -12.84 17.84
C ALA A 84 -5.11 -11.54 17.13
N SER A 85 -5.75 -10.39 17.42
CA SER A 85 -5.66 -9.19 16.58
C SER A 85 -4.28 -8.52 16.54
N ALA A 86 -3.44 -8.75 17.55
CA ALA A 86 -2.16 -8.08 17.72
C ALA A 86 -0.94 -9.00 17.59
N GLU A 87 -1.02 -10.23 18.13
CA GLU A 87 0.14 -11.12 18.25
C GLU A 87 0.44 -11.93 16.97
N HIS A 88 -0.50 -12.01 16.03
CA HIS A 88 -0.44 -12.93 14.88
C HIS A 88 -0.17 -12.23 13.53
N GLY A 89 0.55 -11.10 13.54
CA GLY A 89 1.01 -10.43 12.31
C GLY A 89 -0.13 -10.02 11.36
N LEU A 90 -1.26 -9.57 11.92
CA LEU A 90 -2.40 -9.09 11.15
C LEU A 90 -2.00 -7.81 10.39
N ARG A 91 -2.49 -7.65 9.17
CA ARG A 91 -2.32 -6.43 8.37
C ARG A 91 -3.60 -6.06 7.64
N ALA A 92 -3.85 -4.76 7.54
CA ALA A 92 -4.87 -4.21 6.65
C ALA A 92 -4.21 -3.93 5.31
N ALA A 93 -4.84 -4.36 4.21
CA ALA A 93 -4.33 -4.15 2.87
C ALA A 93 -5.40 -3.55 1.96
N PHE A 94 -5.00 -2.59 1.14
CA PHE A 94 -5.82 -1.99 0.10
C PHE A 94 -4.99 -1.90 -1.19
N GLY A 95 -5.21 -2.87 -2.08
CA GLY A 95 -4.35 -3.08 -3.24
C GLY A 95 -2.90 -3.41 -2.82
N PRO A 96 -1.91 -2.58 -3.21
CA PRO A 96 -0.48 -2.76 -2.90
C PRO A 96 -0.06 -2.22 -1.53
N ASP A 97 -0.81 -1.26 -0.99
CA ASP A 97 -0.53 -0.72 0.34
C ASP A 97 -1.01 -1.68 1.41
N ALA A 98 -0.13 -1.98 2.36
CA ALA A 98 -0.42 -2.82 3.50
C ALA A 98 0.20 -2.23 4.77
N ALA A 99 -0.58 -2.18 5.84
CA ALA A 99 -0.14 -1.69 7.14
C ALA A 99 -0.36 -2.77 8.21
N PRO A 100 0.66 -3.06 9.05
CA PRO A 100 0.51 -3.98 10.16
C PRO A 100 -0.41 -3.38 11.22
N PHE A 101 -1.18 -4.24 11.89
CA PHE A 101 -1.90 -3.85 13.10
C PHE A 101 -0.91 -3.72 14.25
N THR A 102 -1.01 -2.65 15.02
CA THR A 102 -0.24 -2.47 16.25
C THR A 102 -1.04 -2.99 17.45
N ALA A 103 -0.33 -3.70 18.33
CA ALA A 103 -0.91 -4.21 19.57
C ALA A 103 -1.33 -3.06 20.48
N PRO A 104 -2.53 -3.08 21.07
CA PRO A 104 -2.88 -2.12 22.10
C PRO A 104 -2.08 -2.42 23.36
N ALA A 105 -1.51 -1.38 23.98
CA ALA A 105 -0.65 -1.52 25.16
C ALA A 105 -1.34 -2.24 26.34
N ARG A 106 -2.68 -2.17 26.45
CA ARG A 106 -3.50 -2.90 27.43
C ARG A 106 -4.94 -3.08 26.92
N GLY A 107 -5.34 -4.31 26.58
CA GLY A 107 -6.75 -4.72 26.42
C GLY A 107 -7.62 -3.96 25.40
N GLY A 108 -7.03 -3.16 24.51
CA GLY A 108 -7.74 -2.31 23.55
C GLY A 108 -8.05 -2.98 22.21
N GLU A 109 -8.58 -2.20 21.27
CA GLU A 109 -8.70 -2.59 19.86
C GLU A 109 -7.33 -2.43 19.19
N ALA A 110 -6.93 -3.38 18.34
CA ALA A 110 -5.73 -3.22 17.52
C ALA A 110 -6.04 -2.26 16.36
N GLU A 111 -5.10 -1.39 16.00
CA GLU A 111 -5.29 -0.39 14.95
C GLU A 111 -4.23 -0.54 13.86
N ALA A 112 -4.65 -0.51 12.61
CA ALA A 112 -3.78 -0.33 11.44
C ALA A 112 -4.17 0.96 10.74
N ARG A 113 -3.20 1.70 10.20
CA ARG A 113 -3.43 2.95 9.48
C ARG A 113 -2.99 2.84 8.04
N LEU A 114 -3.89 3.15 7.12
CA LEU A 114 -3.63 3.20 5.68
C LEU A 114 -3.83 4.63 5.18
N ASP A 115 -2.85 5.17 4.47
CA ASP A 115 -2.98 6.49 3.87
C ASP A 115 -3.62 6.36 2.49
N LEU A 116 -4.83 6.91 2.35
CA LEU A 116 -5.67 6.76 1.17
C LEU A 116 -6.10 8.12 0.62
N GLU A 117 -6.56 8.12 -0.63
CA GLU A 117 -7.17 9.26 -1.30
C GLU A 117 -8.50 8.82 -1.91
N LEU A 118 -9.56 9.61 -1.75
CA LEU A 118 -10.85 9.36 -2.41
C LEU A 118 -10.89 10.14 -3.74
N PRO A 119 -10.89 9.48 -4.90
CA PRO A 119 -10.79 10.19 -6.19
C PRO A 119 -12.11 10.84 -6.62
N TRP A 120 -13.24 10.29 -6.17
CA TRP A 120 -14.56 10.70 -6.59
C TRP A 120 -15.24 11.56 -5.53
N ARG A 121 -16.04 12.55 -5.94
CA ARG A 121 -17.01 13.22 -5.06
C ARG A 121 -18.16 12.27 -4.72
N GLY A 122 -18.70 12.35 -3.52
CA GLY A 122 -19.86 11.54 -3.10
C GLY A 122 -19.46 10.19 -2.52
N GLU A 123 -20.35 9.21 -2.64
CA GLU A 123 -20.15 7.90 -2.03
C GLU A 123 -19.04 7.10 -2.73
N ASN A 124 -17.98 6.76 -2.00
CA ASN A 124 -16.86 5.96 -2.48
C ASN A 124 -16.86 4.59 -1.79
N ALA A 125 -16.91 3.52 -2.57
CA ALA A 125 -16.84 2.14 -2.08
C ALA A 125 -15.40 1.59 -2.16
N LEU A 126 -14.84 1.19 -1.02
CA LEU A 126 -13.51 0.58 -0.91
C LEU A 126 -13.60 -0.95 -1.12
N THR A 127 -13.85 -1.37 -2.36
CA THR A 127 -14.11 -2.79 -2.72
C THR A 127 -12.88 -3.71 -2.59
N GLY A 128 -11.68 -3.15 -2.52
CA GLY A 128 -10.41 -3.88 -2.39
C GLY A 128 -9.84 -3.99 -0.97
N LEU A 129 -10.53 -3.43 0.03
CA LEU A 129 -10.03 -3.39 1.41
C LEU A 129 -10.16 -4.78 2.04
N ARG A 130 -9.05 -5.29 2.58
CA ARG A 130 -8.98 -6.63 3.16
C ARG A 130 -8.15 -6.62 4.42
N VAL A 131 -8.48 -7.55 5.30
CA VAL A 131 -7.66 -7.90 6.46
C VAL A 131 -7.02 -9.24 6.15
N GLU A 132 -5.70 -9.33 6.29
CA GLU A 132 -4.96 -10.54 5.99
C GLU A 132 -3.88 -10.85 7.04
N THR A 133 -3.54 -12.12 7.19
CA THR A 133 -2.41 -12.59 8.00
C THR A 133 -1.78 -13.80 7.31
N ALA A 134 -0.45 -13.86 7.37
CA ALA A 134 0.34 -14.99 6.87
C ALA A 134 1.18 -15.65 7.98
N HIS A 135 0.86 -15.37 9.24
CA HIS A 135 1.56 -15.91 10.39
C HIS A 135 1.35 -17.45 10.49
N PRO A 136 2.33 -18.22 11.00
CA PRO A 136 3.67 -17.80 11.46
C PRO A 136 4.74 -17.77 10.36
N PHE A 137 4.69 -18.69 9.41
CA PHE A 137 5.81 -18.95 8.49
C PHE A 137 5.68 -18.25 7.12
N GLY A 138 4.58 -17.55 6.85
CA GLY A 138 4.36 -16.92 5.54
C GLY A 138 3.96 -17.90 4.42
N LEU A 139 3.71 -19.18 4.73
CA LEU A 139 3.39 -20.22 3.74
C LEU A 139 1.95 -20.12 3.21
N LEU A 140 1.03 -19.81 4.09
CA LEU A 140 -0.39 -19.65 3.80
C LEU A 140 -0.80 -18.24 4.21
N VAL A 141 -1.74 -17.65 3.47
CA VAL A 141 -2.35 -16.37 3.82
C VAL A 141 -3.84 -16.58 4.03
N TRP A 142 -4.36 -16.12 5.17
CA TRP A 142 -5.79 -15.92 5.37
C TRP A 142 -6.13 -14.48 4.97
N SER A 143 -7.22 -14.30 4.22
CA SER A 143 -7.69 -12.98 3.79
C SER A 143 -9.21 -12.90 3.89
N ALA A 144 -9.73 -11.82 4.46
CA ALA A 144 -11.15 -11.52 4.50
C ALA A 144 -11.42 -10.10 3.96
N PRO A 145 -12.42 -9.94 3.08
CA PRO A 145 -12.81 -8.62 2.61
C PRO A 145 -13.45 -7.81 3.74
N LEU A 146 -13.19 -6.51 3.75
CA LEU A 146 -13.79 -5.53 4.65
C LEU A 146 -14.55 -4.52 3.81
N ALA A 147 -15.87 -4.63 3.78
CA ALA A 147 -16.71 -3.66 3.09
C ALA A 147 -16.66 -2.32 3.84
N ALA A 148 -16.27 -1.26 3.14
CA ALA A 148 -16.23 0.09 3.69
C ALA A 148 -16.66 1.10 2.62
N GLN A 149 -17.43 2.09 3.04
CA GLN A 149 -17.92 3.17 2.19
C GLN A 149 -17.68 4.50 2.90
N ALA A 150 -17.34 5.53 2.14
CA ALA A 150 -17.09 6.86 2.67
C ALA A 150 -17.60 7.95 1.74
N LEU A 151 -18.20 8.97 2.33
CA LEU A 151 -18.65 10.16 1.61
C LEU A 151 -17.48 11.15 1.47
N ALA A 152 -17.11 11.46 0.23
CA ALA A 152 -16.15 12.51 -0.09
C ALA A 152 -16.87 13.81 -0.44
N LEU A 153 -16.65 14.85 0.37
CA LEU A 153 -17.13 16.20 0.09
C LEU A 153 -16.44 16.79 -1.14
N PRO A 154 -17.14 17.62 -1.94
CA PRO A 154 -16.53 18.34 -3.05
C PRO A 154 -15.33 19.18 -2.58
N ASN A 155 -14.32 19.28 -3.44
CA ASN A 155 -13.15 20.10 -3.17
C ASN A 155 -13.23 21.43 -3.93
N GLY A 156 -13.56 22.51 -3.22
CA GLY A 156 -13.71 23.85 -3.79
C GLY A 156 -12.40 24.53 -4.21
N THR A 157 -11.23 23.91 -3.99
CA THR A 157 -9.92 24.52 -4.30
C THR A 157 -9.28 24.00 -5.59
N ARG A 158 -9.88 23.00 -6.25
CA ARG A 158 -9.24 22.28 -7.36
C ARG A 158 -9.62 22.89 -8.72
N GLY A 159 -8.69 23.66 -9.31
CA GLY A 159 -8.69 23.98 -10.75
C GLY A 159 -9.82 24.90 -11.23
N LEU A 160 -10.35 25.76 -10.35
CA LEU A 160 -11.45 26.68 -10.64
C LEU A 160 -10.94 28.11 -10.86
N SER A 161 -11.59 28.83 -11.77
CA SER A 161 -11.41 30.28 -11.92
C SER A 161 -12.33 31.05 -10.95
N TRP A 162 -12.04 32.32 -10.70
CA TRP A 162 -12.91 33.18 -9.88
C TRP A 162 -14.29 33.39 -10.52
N GLU A 163 -14.36 33.39 -11.86
CA GLU A 163 -15.60 33.51 -12.62
C GLU A 163 -16.53 32.32 -12.38
N ASP A 164 -15.97 31.11 -12.30
CA ASP A 164 -16.75 29.90 -12.00
C ASP A 164 -17.43 30.00 -10.63
N VAL A 165 -16.72 30.50 -9.62
CA VAL A 165 -17.22 30.65 -8.24
C VAL A 165 -18.27 31.76 -8.14
N GLU A 166 -18.10 32.85 -8.87
CA GLU A 166 -19.05 33.96 -8.89
C GLU A 166 -20.34 33.59 -9.63
N SER A 167 -20.23 32.85 -10.74
CA SER A 167 -21.40 32.37 -11.50
C SER A 167 -22.32 31.44 -10.69
N ALA A 168 -21.79 30.75 -9.68
CA ALA A 168 -22.57 29.91 -8.78
C ALA A 168 -23.32 30.72 -7.71
N CYS A 169 -22.89 31.96 -7.43
CA CYS A 169 -23.49 32.83 -6.44
C CYS A 169 -24.57 33.72 -7.07
N GLU A 170 -25.84 33.49 -6.73
CA GLU A 170 -26.89 34.48 -6.95
C GLU A 170 -27.13 35.25 -5.65
N ALA A 171 -26.86 36.56 -5.68
CA ALA A 171 -27.32 37.45 -4.62
C ALA A 171 -28.86 37.39 -4.57
N SER A 172 -29.41 36.73 -3.55
CA SER A 172 -30.85 36.62 -3.40
C SER A 172 -31.35 37.81 -2.62
N GLY A 173 -31.73 38.83 -3.39
CA GLY A 173 -32.43 40.00 -2.90
C GLY A 173 -31.48 41.05 -2.33
N THR A 174 -31.54 42.23 -2.93
CA THR A 174 -31.50 43.47 -2.17
C THR A 174 -32.65 43.41 -1.16
N GLU A 175 -32.41 42.85 0.03
CA GLU A 175 -33.32 43.11 1.13
C GLU A 175 -33.30 44.63 1.33
N ARG A 176 -34.47 45.24 1.13
CA ARG A 176 -34.65 46.65 1.44
C ARG A 176 -34.22 46.82 2.90
N PRO A 177 -33.39 47.82 3.21
CA PRO A 177 -32.99 48.05 4.58
C PRO A 177 -34.24 48.07 5.47
N ARG A 178 -34.12 47.49 6.65
CA ARG A 178 -35.21 47.40 7.62
C ARG A 178 -34.88 48.37 8.75
N ARG A 179 -35.90 48.98 9.35
CA ARG A 179 -35.74 49.96 10.45
C ARG A 179 -34.92 49.34 11.59
N GLY A 180 -33.80 49.95 11.98
CA GLY A 180 -32.99 49.47 13.11
C GLY A 180 -31.88 50.43 13.52
N ALA A 181 -30.86 49.91 14.22
CA ALA A 181 -29.83 50.70 14.88
C ALA A 181 -28.46 50.64 14.18
N GLY A 182 -28.43 50.67 12.85
CA GLY A 182 -27.17 50.82 12.10
C GLY A 182 -26.74 52.29 11.93
N ASP A 183 -25.74 52.53 11.08
CA ASP A 183 -25.16 53.86 10.84
C ASP A 183 -25.62 54.48 9.50
N GLU A 184 -26.30 53.72 8.64
CA GLU A 184 -26.80 54.23 7.35
C GLU A 184 -28.18 54.88 7.50
N LEU A 185 -28.37 56.08 6.96
CA LEU A 185 -29.65 56.79 7.00
C LEU A 185 -30.69 56.06 6.13
N TYR A 186 -31.72 55.51 6.78
CA TYR A 186 -32.84 54.82 6.14
C TYR A 186 -33.93 55.78 5.68
N GLY A 187 -34.25 56.78 6.50
CA GLY A 187 -35.36 57.70 6.25
C GLY A 187 -35.52 58.77 7.32
N LEU A 188 -36.54 59.61 7.13
CA LEU A 188 -36.96 60.64 8.09
C LEU A 188 -38.39 60.35 8.51
N ARG A 189 -38.65 60.36 9.82
CA ARG A 189 -40.02 60.25 10.34
C ARG A 189 -40.35 61.35 11.34
N PRO A 190 -41.64 61.60 11.63
CA PRO A 190 -42.05 62.46 12.74
C PRO A 190 -41.51 61.93 14.07
N TYR A 191 -41.07 62.86 14.92
CA TYR A 191 -40.69 62.60 16.31
C TYR A 191 -41.86 61.99 17.09
N ALA A 192 -41.57 60.95 17.86
CA ALA A 192 -42.48 60.34 18.81
C ALA A 192 -41.92 60.50 20.24
N GLU A 193 -42.83 60.53 21.21
CA GLU A 193 -42.48 60.69 22.62
C GLU A 193 -41.67 59.48 23.09
N GLY A 194 -40.42 59.71 23.53
CA GLY A 194 -39.44 58.67 23.88
C GLY A 194 -38.27 58.53 22.91
N ASP A 195 -38.27 59.23 21.77
CA ASP A 195 -37.12 59.25 20.86
C ASP A 195 -35.94 60.04 21.42
N GLU A 196 -34.73 59.50 21.25
CA GLU A 196 -33.50 60.14 21.72
C GLU A 196 -33.18 61.42 20.94
N ALA A 197 -32.85 62.49 21.65
CA ALA A 197 -32.58 63.81 21.05
C ALA A 197 -31.41 63.79 20.04
N ARG A 198 -30.46 62.86 20.17
CA ARG A 198 -29.32 62.69 19.24
C ARG A 198 -29.72 62.26 17.83
N LEU A 199 -30.88 61.64 17.69
CA LEU A 199 -31.39 61.16 16.40
C LEU A 199 -32.19 62.27 15.67
N MET A 200 -32.41 63.42 16.31
CA MET A 200 -33.21 64.51 15.73
C MET A 200 -32.49 65.18 14.55
N ASN A 201 -33.16 65.24 13.40
CA ASN A 201 -32.64 65.95 12.24
C ASN A 201 -33.06 67.42 12.31
N TRP A 202 -32.25 68.23 13.00
CA TRP A 202 -32.51 69.66 13.18
C TRP A 202 -32.68 70.42 11.86
N LYS A 203 -31.90 70.07 10.83
CA LYS A 203 -31.96 70.74 9.52
C LYS A 203 -33.28 70.48 8.80
N ALA A 204 -33.76 69.24 8.81
CA ALA A 204 -35.06 68.88 8.24
C ALA A 204 -36.20 69.49 9.06
N THR A 205 -36.11 69.42 10.39
CA THR A 205 -37.10 69.96 11.34
C THR A 205 -37.33 71.46 11.15
N LEU A 206 -36.25 72.24 11.00
CA LEU A 206 -36.32 73.68 10.77
C LEU A 206 -36.98 74.04 9.43
N ARG A 207 -36.83 73.18 8.41
CA ARG A 207 -37.39 73.43 7.07
C ARG A 207 -38.87 73.04 6.96
N THR A 208 -39.32 72.01 7.66
CA THR A 208 -40.70 71.53 7.61
C THR A 208 -41.58 72.04 8.75
N GLY A 209 -40.99 72.67 9.78
CA GLY A 209 -41.71 73.17 10.96
C GLY A 209 -42.31 72.06 11.84
N ARG A 210 -41.87 70.81 11.64
CA ARG A 210 -42.31 69.63 12.38
C ARG A 210 -41.08 68.83 12.82
N PRO A 211 -41.02 68.35 14.08
CA PRO A 211 -39.86 67.61 14.57
C PRO A 211 -39.70 66.28 13.82
N LEU A 212 -38.54 66.11 13.18
CA LEU A 212 -38.18 64.93 12.39
C LEU A 212 -36.95 64.23 12.99
N VAL A 213 -36.98 62.91 12.99
CA VAL A 213 -35.93 62.03 13.51
C VAL A 213 -35.35 61.22 12.36
N ASN A 214 -34.02 61.10 12.32
CA ASN A 214 -33.29 60.20 11.43
C ASN A 214 -33.57 58.76 11.85
N GLU A 215 -34.08 57.97 10.92
CA GLU A 215 -34.15 56.52 11.07
C GLU A 215 -32.92 55.91 10.41
N PHE A 216 -32.29 54.97 11.11
CA PHE A 216 -31.16 54.24 10.59
C PHE A 216 -31.60 52.86 10.10
N ALA A 217 -30.86 52.35 9.12
CA ALA A 217 -31.06 51.02 8.57
C ALA A 217 -30.35 50.00 9.46
N GLU A 218 -30.99 48.90 9.80
CA GLU A 218 -30.27 47.69 10.18
C GLU A 218 -29.60 47.12 8.92
N PRO A 219 -28.29 46.83 8.92
CA PRO A 219 -27.67 46.12 7.81
C PRO A 219 -28.34 44.75 7.69
N ALA A 220 -29.19 44.59 6.69
CA ALA A 220 -29.73 43.29 6.34
C ALA A 220 -28.54 42.39 5.97
N GLY A 221 -28.29 41.36 6.77
CA GLY A 221 -27.20 40.42 6.49
C GLY A 221 -27.38 39.87 5.08
N ALA A 222 -26.41 40.11 4.20
CA ALA A 222 -26.49 39.69 2.81
C ALA A 222 -26.86 38.19 2.77
N LYS A 223 -27.87 37.85 1.98
CA LYS A 223 -28.30 36.47 1.76
C LYS A 223 -27.83 36.01 0.39
N VAL A 224 -27.09 34.92 0.36
CA VAL A 224 -26.54 34.37 -0.89
C VAL A 224 -27.21 33.03 -1.19
N THR A 225 -27.74 32.88 -2.39
CA THR A 225 -28.18 31.58 -2.90
C THR A 225 -27.09 31.05 -3.80
N VAL A 226 -26.51 29.90 -3.43
CA VAL A 226 -25.60 29.18 -4.32
C VAL A 226 -26.44 28.22 -5.16
N ARG A 227 -26.48 28.45 -6.48
CA ARG A 227 -27.25 27.61 -7.40
C ARG A 227 -26.35 26.62 -8.13
N VAL A 228 -26.83 25.39 -8.24
CA VAL A 228 -26.24 24.37 -9.10
C VAL A 228 -27.29 23.96 -10.12
N ALA A 229 -26.91 23.96 -11.39
CA ALA A 229 -27.76 23.47 -12.47
C ALA A 229 -27.62 21.95 -12.60
N GLU A 230 -28.58 21.32 -13.26
CA GLU A 230 -28.46 19.92 -13.64
C GLU A 230 -27.41 19.77 -14.74
N ALA A 231 -26.40 18.93 -14.49
CA ALA A 231 -25.33 18.62 -15.40
C ALA A 231 -24.84 17.19 -15.15
N VAL A 232 -24.15 16.60 -16.13
CA VAL A 232 -23.60 15.24 -16.06
C VAL A 232 -22.09 15.28 -16.35
N GLY A 233 -21.34 14.33 -15.80
CA GLY A 233 -19.91 14.17 -16.07
C GLY A 233 -19.05 15.34 -15.59
N GLU A 234 -18.03 15.72 -16.36
CA GLU A 234 -17.04 16.73 -15.94
C GLU A 234 -17.67 18.09 -15.61
N ARG A 235 -18.73 18.49 -16.32
CA ARG A 235 -19.42 19.75 -16.05
C ARG A 235 -20.12 19.74 -14.69
N ALA A 236 -20.68 18.60 -14.29
CA ALA A 236 -21.26 18.40 -12.95
C ALA A 236 -20.18 18.39 -11.87
N GLU A 237 -19.00 17.84 -12.16
CA GLU A 237 -17.84 17.87 -11.26
C GLU A 237 -17.33 19.29 -11.03
N ARG A 238 -17.19 20.08 -12.10
CA ARG A 238 -16.80 21.50 -12.01
C ARG A 238 -17.84 22.36 -11.29
N GLN A 239 -19.13 22.20 -11.59
CA GLN A 239 -20.19 23.00 -10.97
C GLN A 239 -20.31 22.73 -9.46
N ALA A 240 -20.22 21.48 -9.00
CA ALA A 240 -20.27 21.21 -7.58
C ALA A 240 -19.00 21.69 -6.85
N ALA A 241 -17.84 21.63 -7.49
CA ALA A 241 -16.62 22.22 -6.95
C ALA A 241 -16.74 23.74 -6.82
N ALA A 242 -17.27 24.43 -7.84
CA ALA A 242 -17.53 25.87 -7.82
C ALA A 242 -18.53 26.26 -6.72
N ALA A 243 -19.63 25.49 -6.59
CA ALA A 243 -20.61 25.69 -5.54
C ALA A 243 -20.03 25.47 -4.13
N ALA A 244 -19.18 24.45 -3.96
CA ALA A 244 -18.49 24.21 -2.69
C ALA A 244 -17.57 25.38 -2.32
N ALA A 245 -16.81 25.91 -3.29
CA ALA A 245 -15.96 27.09 -3.10
C ALA A 245 -16.77 28.34 -2.72
N ALA A 246 -17.93 28.55 -3.37
CA ALA A 246 -18.85 29.63 -3.06
C ALA A 246 -19.40 29.52 -1.63
N LEU A 247 -19.87 28.34 -1.22
CA LEU A 247 -20.37 28.09 0.14
C LEU A 247 -19.29 28.30 1.19
N GLU A 248 -18.06 27.84 0.96
CA GLU A 248 -16.93 28.04 1.86
C GLU A 248 -16.58 29.52 2.01
N ARG A 249 -16.63 30.28 0.92
CA ARG A 249 -16.42 31.74 0.93
C ARG A 249 -17.52 32.45 1.71
N CYS A 250 -18.79 32.07 1.50
CA CYS A 250 -19.92 32.63 2.25
C CYS A 250 -19.79 32.33 3.75
N ALA A 251 -19.44 31.10 4.11
CA ALA A 251 -19.20 30.69 5.48
C ALA A 251 -18.04 31.45 6.13
N GLY A 252 -16.92 31.63 5.41
CA GLY A 252 -15.77 32.40 5.89
C GLY A 252 -16.05 33.89 6.09
N ARG A 253 -17.05 34.44 5.37
CA ARG A 253 -17.52 35.83 5.52
C ARG A 253 -18.64 35.98 6.56
N GLY A 254 -19.13 34.90 7.16
CA GLY A 254 -20.25 34.93 8.11
C GLY A 254 -21.61 35.30 7.48
N VAL A 255 -21.72 35.22 6.16
CA VAL A 255 -22.91 35.58 5.38
C VAL A 255 -23.94 34.46 5.49
N GLN A 256 -25.24 34.78 5.47
CA GLN A 256 -26.28 33.75 5.42
C GLN A 256 -26.35 33.17 4.01
N PHE A 257 -26.29 31.85 3.88
CA PHE A 257 -26.32 31.20 2.58
C PHE A 257 -27.28 30.02 2.54
N ARG A 258 -27.74 29.70 1.34
CA ARG A 258 -28.47 28.46 1.03
C ARG A 258 -27.94 27.82 -0.23
N LEU A 259 -28.12 26.51 -0.34
CA LEU A 259 -27.87 25.74 -1.54
C LEU A 259 -29.20 25.48 -2.25
N ALA A 260 -29.27 25.79 -3.54
CA ALA A 260 -30.36 25.38 -4.41
C ALA A 260 -29.78 24.51 -5.53
N ALA A 261 -30.00 23.20 -5.42
CA ALA A 261 -29.53 22.19 -6.37
C ALA A 261 -30.71 21.31 -6.83
N PRO A 262 -30.58 20.57 -7.95
CA PRO A 262 -31.60 19.65 -8.42
C PRO A 262 -31.99 18.65 -7.32
N GLY A 263 -33.26 18.67 -6.92
CA GLY A 263 -33.80 17.76 -5.89
C GLY A 263 -33.40 18.10 -4.44
N THR A 264 -32.67 19.18 -4.17
CA THR A 264 -32.35 19.61 -2.80
C THR A 264 -32.21 21.12 -2.70
N GLU A 265 -33.09 21.74 -1.91
CA GLU A 265 -32.95 23.13 -1.48
C GLU A 265 -32.80 23.19 0.04
N THR A 266 -31.75 23.84 0.53
CA THR A 266 -31.53 24.05 1.96
C THR A 266 -32.13 25.40 2.41
N PRO A 267 -32.53 25.56 3.69
CA PRO A 267 -32.90 26.87 4.21
C PRO A 267 -31.69 27.81 4.29
N TYR A 268 -31.92 29.11 4.46
CA TYR A 268 -30.84 30.03 4.81
C TYR A 268 -30.30 29.69 6.19
N GLY A 269 -28.98 29.57 6.29
CA GLY A 269 -28.28 29.32 7.52
C GLY A 269 -26.88 29.89 7.48
N SER A 270 -26.19 29.82 8.60
CA SER A 270 -24.80 30.26 8.74
C SER A 270 -24.04 29.30 9.66
N GLY A 271 -22.70 29.39 9.63
CA GLY A 271 -21.83 28.58 10.47
C GLY A 271 -21.41 27.24 9.88
N ARG A 272 -20.53 26.55 10.60
CA ARG A 272 -19.83 25.34 10.12
C ARG A 272 -20.77 24.13 9.94
N GLY A 273 -21.76 23.96 10.80
CA GLY A 273 -22.74 22.88 10.67
C GLY A 273 -23.58 23.02 9.39
N HIS A 274 -24.05 24.24 9.09
CA HIS A 274 -24.81 24.51 7.87
C HIS A 274 -23.96 24.34 6.60
N LEU A 275 -22.69 24.75 6.65
CA LEU A 275 -21.74 24.49 5.57
C LEU A 275 -21.60 22.99 5.29
N LEU A 276 -21.38 22.17 6.33
CA LEU A 276 -21.26 20.72 6.19
C LEU A 276 -22.53 20.10 5.60
N LEU A 277 -23.72 20.50 6.08
CA LEU A 277 -25.00 20.06 5.52
C LEU A 277 -25.12 20.37 4.01
N CYS A 278 -24.73 21.58 3.59
CA CYS A 278 -24.75 21.96 2.18
C CYS A 278 -23.70 21.19 1.35
N LEU A 279 -22.50 20.98 1.89
CA LEU A 279 -21.45 20.20 1.21
C LEU A 279 -21.81 18.72 1.07
N GLU A 280 -22.48 18.13 2.06
CA GLU A 280 -23.01 16.76 1.98
C GLU A 280 -24.10 16.64 0.91
N ALA A 281 -25.01 17.62 0.83
CA ALA A 281 -26.02 17.68 -0.22
C ALA A 281 -25.37 17.78 -1.62
N LEU A 282 -24.34 18.62 -1.78
CA LEU A 282 -23.55 18.69 -3.02
C LEU A 282 -22.80 17.39 -3.32
N ALA A 283 -22.28 16.71 -2.30
CA ALA A 283 -21.56 15.45 -2.47
C ALA A 283 -22.45 14.36 -3.07
N ARG A 284 -23.73 14.33 -2.68
CA ARG A 284 -24.74 13.36 -3.16
C ARG A 284 -25.44 13.77 -4.45
N LEU A 285 -25.05 14.87 -5.10
CA LEU A 285 -25.69 15.33 -6.33
C LEU A 285 -25.21 14.54 -7.56
N GLY A 286 -26.16 14.12 -8.40
CA GLY A 286 -25.90 13.43 -9.67
C GLY A 286 -25.13 12.12 -9.48
N ASP A 287 -23.98 12.00 -10.17
CA ASP A 287 -23.11 10.81 -10.12
C ASP A 287 -22.53 10.51 -8.72
N GLY A 288 -22.60 11.46 -7.78
CA GLY A 288 -22.14 11.29 -6.39
C GLY A 288 -23.12 10.54 -5.48
N ALA A 289 -24.39 10.39 -5.89
CA ALA A 289 -25.40 9.64 -5.14
C ALA A 289 -25.13 8.12 -5.13
N ALA A 290 -24.57 7.61 -6.23
CA ALA A 290 -24.29 6.19 -6.37
C ALA A 290 -22.89 5.86 -5.84
N PRO A 291 -22.72 4.77 -5.07
CA PRO A 291 -21.42 4.36 -4.57
C PRO A 291 -20.49 3.98 -5.74
N ARG A 292 -19.43 4.76 -5.93
CA ARG A 292 -18.42 4.54 -6.98
C ARG A 292 -17.24 3.74 -6.41
N PRO A 293 -16.72 2.72 -7.13
CA PRO A 293 -15.55 1.98 -6.67
C PRO A 293 -14.33 2.92 -6.64
N ALA A 294 -13.73 3.07 -5.46
CA ALA A 294 -12.49 3.80 -5.31
C ALA A 294 -11.33 2.87 -5.74
N PRO A 295 -10.56 3.21 -6.78
CA PRO A 295 -9.38 2.44 -7.16
C PRO A 295 -8.40 2.36 -5.99
N ALA A 296 -7.73 1.22 -5.87
CA ALA A 296 -6.59 1.11 -4.99
C ALA A 296 -5.51 2.12 -5.41
N PRO A 297 -4.76 2.70 -4.46
CA PRO A 297 -3.63 3.55 -4.79
C PRO A 297 -2.72 2.80 -5.77
N PRO A 298 -2.20 3.46 -6.81
CA PRO A 298 -1.20 2.86 -7.67
C PRO A 298 -0.06 2.42 -6.76
N GLY A 299 0.31 1.14 -6.87
CA GLY A 299 1.37 0.61 -6.01
C GLY A 299 2.57 1.51 -6.13
N ARG A 300 3.17 1.86 -4.99
CA ARG A 300 4.57 2.26 -5.00
C ARG A 300 5.23 1.24 -5.90
N SER A 301 5.75 1.71 -7.05
CA SER A 301 6.63 0.88 -7.85
C SER A 301 7.58 0.28 -6.83
N GLU A 302 7.68 -1.06 -6.81
CA GLU A 302 8.86 -1.68 -6.25
C GLU A 302 10.02 -1.13 -7.10
N ASP A 303 10.48 0.07 -6.78
CA ASP A 303 11.85 0.47 -7.00
C ASP A 303 12.60 -0.64 -6.29
N LEU A 304 13.03 -1.65 -7.07
CA LEU A 304 13.71 -2.84 -6.57
C LEU A 304 14.72 -2.32 -5.56
N PRO A 305 14.52 -2.57 -4.25
CA PRO A 305 15.38 -1.98 -3.24
C PRO A 305 16.80 -2.39 -3.61
N ALA A 306 17.71 -1.41 -3.68
CA ALA A 306 19.11 -1.69 -3.92
C ALA A 306 19.52 -2.86 -3.03
N ASP A 307 20.03 -3.93 -3.66
CA ASP A 307 20.30 -5.18 -2.96
C ASP A 307 21.01 -4.94 -1.63
N HIS A 308 20.53 -5.57 -0.56
CA HIS A 308 21.13 -5.45 0.77
C HIS A 308 22.65 -5.74 0.70
N PRO A 309 23.51 -4.93 1.36
CA PRO A 309 24.98 -5.03 1.23
C PRO A 309 25.55 -6.37 1.68
N ALA A 310 24.79 -7.16 2.44
CA ALA A 310 25.17 -8.52 2.85
C ALA A 310 24.98 -9.59 1.75
N LEU A 311 24.14 -9.35 0.73
CA LEU A 311 23.83 -10.35 -0.31
C LEU A 311 25.07 -10.81 -1.10
N PRO A 312 26.02 -9.94 -1.52
CA PRO A 312 27.26 -10.38 -2.17
C PRO A 312 28.11 -11.31 -1.29
N ALA A 313 28.19 -11.04 0.00
CA ALA A 313 28.96 -11.87 0.94
C ALA A 313 28.29 -13.23 1.16
N LEU A 314 26.96 -13.24 1.33
CA LEU A 314 26.17 -14.46 1.42
C LEU A 314 26.29 -15.33 0.16
N HIS A 315 26.19 -14.72 -1.02
CA HIS A 315 26.37 -15.48 -2.27
C HIS A 315 27.74 -16.13 -2.38
N ALA A 316 28.80 -15.40 -2.04
CA ALA A 316 30.14 -15.97 -2.05
C ALA A 316 30.32 -17.10 -1.03
N PHE A 317 29.71 -16.97 0.15
CA PHE A 317 29.68 -18.05 1.13
C PHE A 317 28.99 -19.30 0.57
N GLY A 318 27.85 -19.13 -0.10
CA GLY A 318 27.15 -20.23 -0.77
C GLY A 318 28.00 -20.94 -1.83
N ASP A 319 28.71 -20.19 -2.67
CA ASP A 319 29.60 -20.77 -3.68
C ASP A 319 30.75 -21.57 -3.04
N ALA A 320 31.41 -21.00 -2.02
CA ALA A 320 32.49 -21.69 -1.30
C ALA A 320 31.98 -22.97 -0.63
N LEU A 321 30.78 -22.92 -0.05
CA LEU A 321 30.15 -24.07 0.58
C LEU A 321 29.88 -25.19 -0.43
N LEU A 322 29.41 -24.87 -1.64
CA LEU A 322 29.20 -25.87 -2.70
C LEU A 322 30.50 -26.53 -3.16
N ILE A 323 31.59 -25.77 -3.27
CA ILE A 323 32.91 -26.31 -3.63
C ILE A 323 33.40 -27.29 -2.56
N VAL A 324 33.21 -26.95 -1.28
CA VAL A 324 33.47 -27.90 -0.17
C VAL A 324 32.54 -29.11 -0.27
N GLY A 325 31.26 -28.89 -0.61
CA GLY A 325 30.26 -29.93 -0.85
C GLY A 325 30.69 -30.98 -1.89
N MET A 326 31.36 -30.55 -2.96
CA MET A 326 31.85 -31.47 -3.99
C MET A 326 32.91 -32.44 -3.49
N LEU A 327 33.69 -32.08 -2.46
CA LEU A 327 34.67 -32.99 -1.85
C LEU A 327 34.02 -34.16 -1.10
N LEU A 328 32.72 -34.09 -0.81
CA LEU A 328 31.97 -35.15 -0.14
C LEU A 328 31.37 -36.18 -1.10
N VAL A 329 31.36 -35.90 -2.40
CA VAL A 329 30.79 -36.77 -3.42
C VAL A 329 31.94 -37.57 -4.03
N ASP A 330 31.87 -38.89 -3.90
CA ASP A 330 32.98 -39.80 -4.24
C ASP A 330 33.30 -39.80 -5.74
N GLU A 331 32.35 -39.42 -6.58
CA GLU A 331 32.50 -39.36 -8.04
C GLU A 331 33.31 -38.15 -8.54
N PHE A 332 33.60 -37.15 -7.70
CA PHE A 332 34.43 -36.01 -8.12
C PHE A 332 35.92 -36.27 -7.91
N GLU A 333 36.70 -36.14 -8.98
CA GLU A 333 38.16 -36.10 -8.86
C GLU A 333 38.60 -34.84 -8.07
N PRO A 334 39.47 -34.97 -7.05
CA PRO A 334 39.95 -33.83 -6.27
C PRO A 334 40.58 -32.72 -7.11
N ALA A 335 41.18 -33.08 -8.25
CA ALA A 335 41.75 -32.13 -9.20
C ALA A 335 40.69 -31.22 -9.85
N LEU A 336 39.52 -31.77 -10.18
CA LEU A 336 38.40 -31.01 -10.74
C LEU A 336 37.80 -30.06 -9.70
N VAL A 337 37.72 -30.50 -8.45
CA VAL A 337 37.26 -29.64 -7.34
C VAL A 337 38.25 -28.51 -7.08
N ALA A 338 39.56 -28.79 -7.13
CA ALA A 338 40.61 -27.77 -7.02
C ALA A 338 40.56 -26.76 -8.18
N ALA A 339 40.31 -27.23 -9.40
CA ALA A 339 40.13 -26.37 -10.57
C ALA A 339 38.89 -25.46 -10.45
N ALA A 340 37.77 -26.02 -9.96
CA ALA A 340 36.55 -25.24 -9.67
C ALA A 340 36.79 -24.18 -8.57
N GLY A 341 37.55 -24.53 -7.53
CA GLY A 341 38.03 -23.61 -6.49
C GLY A 341 38.87 -22.46 -7.05
N GLY A 342 39.82 -22.77 -7.93
CA GLY A 342 40.65 -21.77 -8.61
C GLY A 342 39.85 -20.84 -9.52
N ALA A 343 38.91 -21.39 -10.30
CA ALA A 343 38.01 -20.63 -11.16
C ALA A 343 37.11 -19.68 -10.35
N TRP A 344 36.60 -20.13 -9.20
CA TRP A 344 35.84 -19.29 -8.27
C TRP A 344 36.68 -18.14 -7.71
N GLY A 345 37.91 -18.43 -7.26
CA GLY A 345 38.85 -17.40 -6.78
C GLY A 345 39.17 -16.35 -7.84
N LEU A 346 39.39 -16.78 -9.08
CA LEU A 346 39.63 -15.90 -10.22
C LEU A 346 38.39 -15.04 -10.54
N GLY A 347 37.19 -15.62 -10.52
CA GLY A 347 35.92 -14.90 -10.70
C GLY A 347 35.73 -13.78 -9.67
N ARG A 348 36.03 -14.05 -8.40
CA ARG A 348 35.96 -13.08 -7.29
C ARG A 348 37.00 -11.98 -7.40
N TRP A 349 38.17 -12.28 -7.96
CA TRP A 349 39.19 -11.28 -8.27
C TRP A 349 38.75 -10.36 -9.42
N MET A 350 38.17 -10.94 -10.50
CA MET A 350 37.58 -10.19 -11.61
C MET A 350 36.35 -9.35 -11.21
N GLU A 351 35.62 -9.73 -10.17
CA GLU A 351 34.57 -8.89 -9.54
C GLU A 351 35.12 -7.60 -8.93
N ARG A 352 36.35 -7.61 -8.41
CA ARG A 352 36.95 -6.46 -7.71
C ARG A 352 37.71 -5.53 -8.66
N GLY A 353 38.38 -6.08 -9.66
CA GLY A 353 39.05 -5.30 -10.71
C GLY A 353 38.17 -5.24 -11.95
N ARG A 354 37.58 -4.07 -12.26
CA ARG A 354 36.69 -3.79 -13.41
C ARG A 354 37.25 -4.30 -14.76
N THR A 355 37.15 -5.61 -14.99
CA THR A 355 37.64 -6.29 -16.19
C THR A 355 36.45 -6.67 -17.07
N PRO A 356 36.59 -6.62 -18.41
CA PRO A 356 35.50 -6.97 -19.32
C PRO A 356 35.18 -8.46 -19.21
N ARG A 357 33.90 -8.78 -18.96
CA ARG A 357 33.40 -10.15 -18.85
C ARG A 357 32.92 -10.69 -20.18
N LEU A 358 32.81 -12.01 -20.30
CA LEU A 358 32.23 -12.69 -21.46
C LEU A 358 30.79 -12.21 -21.72
N PRO A 359 30.39 -12.01 -22.98
CA PRO A 359 29.03 -11.59 -23.31
C PRO A 359 28.00 -12.62 -22.86
N THR A 360 26.93 -12.16 -22.20
CA THR A 360 25.85 -13.01 -21.63
C THR A 360 25.19 -13.92 -22.66
N ALA A 361 25.08 -13.49 -23.92
CA ALA A 361 24.56 -14.31 -25.01
C ALA A 361 25.39 -15.59 -25.26
N LEU A 362 26.72 -15.50 -25.13
CA LEU A 362 27.62 -16.63 -25.36
C LEU A 362 27.57 -17.64 -24.20
N LEU A 363 27.48 -17.15 -22.97
CA LEU A 363 27.27 -17.99 -21.78
C LEU A 363 25.90 -18.69 -21.79
N ASN A 364 24.85 -18.00 -22.23
CA ASN A 364 23.51 -18.58 -22.39
C ASN A 364 23.49 -19.66 -23.49
N ALA A 365 24.13 -19.41 -24.64
CA ALA A 365 24.24 -20.41 -25.70
C ALA A 365 25.03 -21.65 -25.25
N ALA A 366 26.14 -21.47 -24.52
CA ALA A 366 26.88 -22.56 -23.92
C ALA A 366 26.03 -23.34 -22.91
N SER A 367 25.17 -22.65 -22.12
CA SER A 367 24.29 -23.28 -21.14
C SER A 367 23.26 -24.19 -21.79
N VAL A 368 22.65 -23.73 -22.89
CA VAL A 368 21.71 -24.53 -23.67
C VAL A 368 22.40 -25.74 -24.30
N ALA A 369 23.61 -25.56 -24.86
CA ALA A 369 24.36 -26.64 -25.48
C ALA A 369 24.77 -27.72 -24.47
N VAL A 370 25.26 -27.33 -23.28
CA VAL A 370 25.63 -28.29 -22.24
C VAL A 370 24.40 -28.99 -21.66
N LEU A 371 23.29 -28.27 -21.42
CA LEU A 371 22.07 -28.90 -20.94
C LEU A 371 21.51 -29.92 -21.96
N ALA A 372 21.54 -29.57 -23.26
CA ALA A 372 21.14 -30.49 -24.33
C ALA A 372 22.06 -31.71 -24.40
N PHE A 373 23.38 -31.53 -24.27
CA PHE A 373 24.35 -32.63 -24.22
C PHE A 373 24.09 -33.56 -23.02
N VAL A 374 23.92 -33.01 -21.82
CA VAL A 374 23.68 -33.78 -20.60
C VAL A 374 22.38 -34.59 -20.71
N LEU A 375 21.30 -33.98 -21.21
CA LEU A 375 19.99 -34.61 -21.32
C LEU A 375 19.90 -35.66 -22.43
N LEU A 376 20.50 -35.40 -23.60
CA LEU A 376 20.31 -36.22 -24.79
C LEU A 376 21.37 -37.31 -24.94
N ALA A 377 22.62 -37.03 -24.54
CA ALA A 377 23.77 -37.91 -24.77
C ALA A 377 24.34 -38.47 -23.45
N ASP A 378 24.76 -37.59 -22.54
CA ASP A 378 25.54 -37.97 -21.37
C ASP A 378 24.79 -38.92 -20.44
N ARG A 379 23.51 -38.65 -20.17
CA ARG A 379 22.66 -39.54 -19.37
C ARG A 379 22.56 -40.96 -19.95
N ARG A 380 22.60 -41.12 -21.28
CA ARG A 380 22.53 -42.43 -21.94
C ARG A 380 23.88 -43.16 -21.94
N LEU A 381 24.99 -42.40 -22.00
CA LEU A 381 26.34 -42.94 -22.14
C LEU A 381 27.00 -43.23 -20.78
N SER A 382 26.85 -42.32 -19.82
CA SER A 382 27.62 -42.28 -18.58
C SER A 382 26.80 -42.74 -17.35
N GLY A 383 25.49 -42.94 -17.52
CA GLY A 383 24.56 -43.20 -16.43
C GLY A 383 24.10 -41.92 -15.71
N LEU A 384 23.09 -42.06 -14.86
CA LEU A 384 22.40 -40.92 -14.23
C LEU A 384 23.28 -40.17 -13.22
N THR A 385 24.11 -40.89 -12.46
CA THR A 385 24.96 -40.32 -11.42
C THR A 385 26.06 -39.46 -12.02
N LEU A 386 26.82 -39.98 -12.99
CA LEU A 386 27.92 -39.24 -13.62
C LEU A 386 27.41 -38.02 -14.43
N ALA A 387 26.26 -38.14 -15.10
CA ALA A 387 25.66 -37.02 -15.82
C ALA A 387 25.24 -35.88 -14.90
N ASN A 388 24.76 -36.19 -13.69
CA ASN A 388 24.46 -35.18 -12.67
C ASN A 388 25.74 -34.49 -12.18
N THR A 389 26.84 -35.24 -12.03
CA THR A 389 28.17 -34.72 -11.65
C THR A 389 28.69 -33.69 -12.68
N HIS A 390 28.57 -33.99 -13.98
CA HIS A 390 28.91 -33.05 -15.05
C HIS A 390 28.03 -31.80 -15.04
N LEU A 391 26.73 -31.94 -14.76
CA LEU A 391 25.80 -30.82 -14.67
C LEU A 391 26.13 -29.88 -13.50
N ILE A 392 26.47 -30.43 -12.32
CA ILE A 392 26.88 -29.66 -11.14
C ILE A 392 28.14 -28.85 -11.45
N LEU A 393 29.15 -29.50 -12.04
CA LEU A 393 30.42 -28.85 -12.41
C LEU A 393 30.18 -27.71 -13.40
N TYR A 394 29.37 -27.94 -14.42
CA TYR A 394 29.00 -26.91 -15.38
C TYR A 394 28.26 -25.73 -14.74
N MET A 395 27.24 -26.01 -13.91
CA MET A 395 26.47 -24.97 -13.23
C MET A 395 27.38 -24.06 -12.38
N LEU A 396 28.35 -24.63 -11.67
CA LEU A 396 29.31 -23.90 -10.85
C LEU A 396 30.30 -23.06 -11.69
N VAL A 397 30.86 -23.62 -12.76
CA VAL A 397 31.78 -22.89 -13.66
C VAL A 397 31.05 -21.77 -14.41
N ASN A 398 29.87 -22.03 -14.94
CA ASN A 398 29.07 -21.02 -15.62
C ASN A 398 28.66 -19.89 -14.65
N ARG A 399 28.38 -20.25 -13.40
CA ARG A 399 28.00 -19.31 -12.33
C ARG A 399 29.14 -18.37 -11.92
N THR A 400 30.39 -18.85 -11.88
CA THR A 400 31.56 -18.03 -11.54
C THR A 400 31.95 -17.06 -12.65
N LEU A 401 31.59 -17.39 -13.89
CA LEU A 401 31.87 -16.58 -15.08
C LEU A 401 30.74 -15.61 -15.45
N SER A 402 29.51 -15.84 -14.96
CA SER A 402 28.34 -15.01 -15.24
C SER A 402 28.29 -13.73 -14.40
N ALA A 403 27.98 -12.59 -15.02
CA ALA A 403 27.81 -11.34 -14.31
C ALA A 403 26.46 -11.30 -13.58
N LEU A 404 26.46 -11.09 -12.27
CA LEU A 404 25.24 -10.84 -11.51
C LEU A 404 24.96 -9.34 -11.43
N GLY A 405 23.94 -8.88 -12.16
CA GLY A 405 23.32 -7.60 -11.87
C GLY A 405 22.54 -7.64 -10.55
N PRO A 406 22.05 -6.49 -10.06
CA PRO A 406 21.19 -6.40 -8.87
C PRO A 406 19.87 -7.19 -8.99
N GLY A 407 19.46 -7.59 -10.21
CA GLY A 407 18.28 -8.43 -10.44
C GLY A 407 18.55 -9.94 -10.47
N ASP A 408 19.80 -10.36 -10.74
CA ASP A 408 20.13 -11.76 -11.07
C ASP A 408 20.48 -12.59 -9.84
N ARG A 409 20.61 -11.96 -8.67
CA ARG A 409 21.01 -12.60 -7.42
C ARG A 409 20.01 -13.65 -6.94
N ARG A 410 18.72 -13.45 -7.20
CA ARG A 410 17.68 -14.47 -6.91
C ARG A 410 17.85 -15.72 -7.77
N GLN A 411 18.18 -15.54 -9.05
CA GLN A 411 18.45 -16.66 -9.96
C GLN A 411 19.72 -17.40 -9.57
N ALA A 412 20.78 -16.66 -9.19
CA ALA A 412 22.00 -17.23 -8.64
C ALA A 412 21.77 -18.09 -7.40
N PHE A 413 20.93 -17.62 -6.46
CA PHE A 413 20.56 -18.43 -5.31
C PHE A 413 19.83 -19.72 -5.72
N GLY A 414 18.92 -19.65 -6.69
CA GLY A 414 18.25 -20.85 -7.21
C GLY A 414 19.24 -21.89 -7.78
N ILE A 415 20.25 -21.44 -8.51
CA ILE A 415 21.34 -22.28 -9.02
C ILE A 415 22.13 -22.90 -7.86
N GLN A 416 22.50 -22.11 -6.85
CA GLN A 416 23.24 -22.58 -5.68
C GLN A 416 22.43 -23.60 -4.86
N PHE A 417 21.14 -23.33 -4.69
CA PHE A 417 20.21 -24.21 -4.00
C PHE A 417 20.07 -25.56 -4.71
N LEU A 418 19.89 -25.54 -6.04
CA LEU A 418 19.77 -26.76 -6.84
C LEU A 418 21.07 -27.57 -6.84
N ALA A 419 22.23 -26.91 -6.95
CA ALA A 419 23.54 -27.57 -6.88
C ALA A 419 23.76 -28.26 -5.52
N GLY A 420 23.42 -27.60 -4.41
CA GLY A 420 23.55 -28.20 -3.08
C GLY A 420 22.58 -29.37 -2.87
N PHE A 421 21.39 -29.29 -3.45
CA PHE A 421 20.44 -30.41 -3.45
C PHE A 421 20.95 -31.61 -4.27
N LEU A 422 21.56 -31.37 -5.43
CA LEU A 422 22.15 -32.42 -6.25
C LEU A 422 23.34 -33.10 -5.54
N ILE A 423 24.24 -32.31 -4.92
CA ILE A 423 25.34 -32.83 -4.07
C ILE A 423 24.78 -33.71 -2.96
N SER A 424 23.75 -33.23 -2.26
CA SER A 424 23.06 -33.95 -1.18
C SER A 424 22.51 -35.31 -1.62
N GLY A 425 22.01 -35.43 -2.85
CA GLY A 425 21.51 -36.69 -3.40
C GLY A 425 22.59 -37.70 -3.78
N GLN A 426 23.85 -37.28 -3.89
CA GLN A 426 24.99 -38.12 -4.32
C GLN A 426 25.94 -38.46 -3.16
N THR A 427 25.89 -37.73 -2.05
CA THR A 427 26.80 -37.94 -0.92
C THR A 427 26.36 -39.08 0.02
N ILE A 428 27.29 -40.01 0.31
CA ILE A 428 27.13 -41.03 1.36
C ILE A 428 28.11 -40.78 2.55
N SER A 429 28.96 -39.75 2.45
CA SER A 429 29.97 -39.40 3.45
C SER A 429 29.40 -39.06 4.84
N PRO A 430 30.03 -39.49 5.95
CA PRO A 430 29.69 -39.07 7.31
C PRO A 430 29.75 -37.55 7.53
N TRP A 431 30.55 -36.85 6.74
CA TRP A 431 30.69 -35.39 6.77
C TRP A 431 29.52 -34.64 6.11
N TYR A 432 28.59 -35.37 5.51
CA TYR A 432 27.38 -34.80 4.90
C TYR A 432 26.52 -34.02 5.88
N PHE A 433 26.37 -34.51 7.11
CA PHE A 433 25.49 -33.88 8.09
C PHE A 433 25.98 -32.46 8.49
N PRO A 434 27.27 -32.24 8.82
CA PRO A 434 27.83 -30.89 8.97
C PRO A 434 27.64 -29.99 7.75
N PHE A 435 27.89 -30.51 6.54
CA PHE A 435 27.66 -29.76 5.30
C PHE A 435 26.20 -29.34 5.14
N PHE A 436 25.26 -30.27 5.37
CA PHE A 436 23.83 -30.02 5.28
C PHE A 436 23.39 -28.93 6.27
N LEU A 437 23.86 -28.95 7.52
CA LEU A 437 23.56 -27.91 8.51
C LEU A 437 24.09 -26.54 8.08
N ALA A 438 25.33 -26.47 7.59
CA ALA A 438 25.91 -25.24 7.06
C ALA A 438 25.12 -24.71 5.86
N PHE A 439 24.67 -25.60 4.97
CA PHE A 439 23.90 -25.25 3.78
C PHE A 439 22.49 -24.76 4.11
N ALA A 440 21.82 -25.42 5.06
CA ALA A 440 20.54 -24.98 5.59
C ALA A 440 20.65 -23.60 6.27
N GLY A 441 21.70 -23.38 7.06
CA GLY A 441 21.99 -22.08 7.69
C GLY A 441 22.24 -20.97 6.68
N TYR A 442 23.02 -21.24 5.63
CA TYR A 442 23.22 -20.34 4.50
C TYR A 442 21.90 -19.97 3.81
N ALA A 443 21.09 -20.97 3.45
CA ALA A 443 19.81 -20.75 2.77
C ALA A 443 18.85 -19.91 3.63
N ALA A 444 18.80 -20.17 4.94
CA ALA A 444 18.00 -19.40 5.88
C ALA A 444 18.50 -17.94 6.00
N ALA A 445 19.81 -17.73 6.11
CA ALA A 445 20.40 -16.39 6.19
C ALA A 445 20.17 -15.58 4.89
N TRP A 446 20.29 -16.23 3.73
CA TRP A 446 19.99 -15.59 2.45
C TRP A 446 18.51 -15.20 2.35
N ALA A 447 17.59 -16.10 2.71
CA ALA A 447 16.16 -15.83 2.71
C ALA A 447 15.79 -14.70 3.68
N ALA A 448 16.38 -14.66 4.87
CA ALA A 448 16.14 -13.61 5.86
C ALA A 448 16.55 -12.22 5.34
N VAL A 449 17.63 -12.12 4.57
CA VAL A 449 18.11 -10.86 4.00
C VAL A 449 17.31 -10.48 2.74
N ALA A 450 17.02 -11.45 1.86
CA ALA A 450 16.33 -11.21 0.60
C ALA A 450 14.82 -10.94 0.75
N LEU A 451 14.21 -11.37 1.86
CA LEU A 451 12.77 -11.23 2.13
C LEU A 451 12.43 -10.08 3.09
N ARG A 452 13.42 -9.34 3.61
CA ARG A 452 13.13 -8.13 4.39
C ARG A 452 12.51 -7.09 3.46
N PRO A 453 11.27 -6.64 3.71
CA PRO A 453 10.75 -5.45 3.02
C PRO A 453 11.72 -4.32 3.33
N GLY A 454 12.14 -3.58 2.31
CA GLY A 454 13.10 -2.49 2.44
C GLY A 454 12.70 -1.62 3.62
N ALA A 455 13.48 -1.68 4.71
CA ALA A 455 13.43 -0.66 5.73
C ALA A 455 13.76 0.62 4.97
N ALA A 456 12.77 1.49 4.83
CA ALA A 456 12.95 2.84 4.34
C ALA A 456 14.25 3.36 4.97
N GLY A 457 15.17 3.84 4.13
CA GLY A 457 16.32 4.57 4.61
C GLY A 457 15.81 5.63 5.56
N GLY A 458 15.98 5.41 6.85
CA GLY A 458 15.94 6.43 7.87
C GLY A 458 17.13 7.33 7.59
N GLY A 459 16.97 8.21 6.59
CA GLY A 459 17.76 9.40 6.47
C GLY A 459 17.38 10.27 7.66
N ALA A 460 18.24 10.24 8.67
CA ALA A 460 18.25 11.20 9.74
C ALA A 460 18.10 12.61 9.14
N GLY A 461 16.95 13.23 9.39
CA GLY A 461 16.86 14.69 9.42
C GLY A 461 17.65 15.14 10.63
N GLU A 462 18.96 15.22 10.45
CA GLU A 462 19.87 15.80 11.42
C GLU A 462 19.58 17.29 11.47
N THR A 463 19.30 17.73 12.69
CA THR A 463 19.15 19.11 13.13
C THR A 463 20.31 19.99 12.67
N ALA A 464 20.02 21.03 11.88
CA ALA A 464 20.64 22.36 11.94
C ALA A 464 19.86 23.33 11.04
#